data_AF-A0A5D5APU3-F1
#
_entry.id   AF-A0A5D5APU3-F1
#
_cell.length_a   1.000
_cell.length_b   1.000
_cell.length_c   1.000
_cell.angle_alpha   90.00
_cell.angle_beta   90.00
_cell.angle_gamma   90.00
#
_symmetry.space_group_name_H-M   'P 1'
#
loop_
_entity.id
_entity.type
_entity.pdbx_description
1 polymer ?
#
loop_
_entity_poly.entity_id
_entity_poly.type
_entity_poly.pdbx_seq_one_letter_code
_entity_poly.pdbx_strand_id
1 'polypeptide(L)'
;MKRNQFTDDRALSSAITHVLTMAMTTILIAGLFLSSGAMLETQTEMSTEQSLETIGERLAGEIAHVDRLADDGGAVNVTTEHPRTIAGSTYRVHPSGDCGSDPLLRDDVQCLNLTTGSGGTQVLVPLPEDLEIDYDSSASSGTIEIGYDQSEDEIRLQ
;
A
#
# COMPACT_ATOMS: atom_id res chain seq x y z
N MET A 1 -78.89 3.38 -4.76
CA MET A 1 -77.52 3.85 -5.10
C MET A 1 -76.50 2.91 -4.47
N LYS A 2 -75.88 1.99 -5.23
CA LYS A 2 -74.74 1.17 -4.78
C LYS A 2 -73.60 1.44 -5.78
N ARG A 3 -72.57 2.17 -5.36
CA ARG A 3 -71.40 2.52 -6.20
C ARG A 3 -70.53 1.29 -6.37
N ASN A 4 -70.14 1.05 -7.62
CA ASN A 4 -69.43 -0.11 -8.11
C ASN A 4 -67.94 -0.04 -7.69
N GLN A 5 -67.49 -0.88 -6.76
CA GLN A 5 -66.10 -0.88 -6.24
C GLN A 5 -65.12 -1.72 -7.07
N PHE A 6 -65.58 -2.42 -8.11
CA PHE A 6 -64.76 -3.37 -8.88
C PHE A 6 -63.71 -2.74 -9.83
N THR A 7 -63.69 -1.42 -9.96
CA THR A 7 -62.73 -0.70 -10.82
C THR A 7 -61.47 -0.27 -10.05
N ASP A 8 -61.53 -0.10 -8.72
CA ASP A 8 -60.40 0.35 -7.89
C ASP A 8 -59.34 -0.75 -7.65
N ASP A 9 -59.75 -2.01 -7.42
CA ASP A 9 -58.81 -3.12 -7.14
C ASP A 9 -57.84 -3.42 -8.31
N ARG A 10 -58.27 -3.23 -9.56
CA ARG A 10 -57.42 -3.45 -10.75
C ARG A 10 -56.43 -2.31 -10.96
N ALA A 11 -56.80 -1.08 -10.61
CA ALA A 11 -55.91 0.08 -10.64
C ALA A 11 -54.79 -0.06 -9.58
N LEU A 12 -55.14 -0.58 -8.40
CA LEU A 12 -54.17 -0.86 -7.33
C LEU A 12 -53.19 -1.98 -7.71
N SER A 13 -53.64 -3.04 -8.38
CA SER A 13 -52.77 -4.15 -8.80
C SER A 13 -51.67 -3.69 -9.76
N SER A 14 -51.99 -2.81 -10.72
CA SER A 14 -50.99 -2.22 -11.63
C SER A 14 -49.98 -1.34 -10.87
N ALA A 15 -50.44 -0.54 -9.91
CA ALA A 15 -49.56 0.31 -9.11
C ALA A 15 -48.61 -0.50 -8.23
N ILE A 16 -49.12 -1.55 -7.58
CA ILE A 16 -48.32 -2.44 -6.72
C ILE A 16 -47.25 -3.17 -7.53
N THR A 17 -47.56 -3.65 -8.73
CA THR A 17 -46.57 -4.31 -9.59
C THR A 17 -45.42 -3.36 -9.95
N HIS A 18 -45.71 -2.11 -10.31
CA HIS A 18 -44.66 -1.13 -10.61
C HIS A 18 -43.79 -0.82 -9.40
N VAL A 19 -44.39 -0.63 -8.23
CA VAL A 19 -43.65 -0.39 -6.98
C VAL A 19 -42.77 -1.58 -6.64
N LEU A 20 -43.27 -2.81 -6.81
CA LEU A 20 -42.50 -4.02 -6.59
C LEU A 20 -41.28 -4.10 -7.53
N THR A 21 -41.46 -3.81 -8.82
CA THR A 21 -40.34 -3.77 -9.77
C THR A 21 -39.33 -2.70 -9.40
N MET A 22 -39.78 -1.50 -9.02
CA MET A 22 -38.89 -0.44 -8.54
C MET A 22 -38.14 -0.84 -7.27
N ALA A 23 -38.79 -1.53 -6.34
CA ALA A 23 -38.15 -2.05 -5.13
C ALA A 23 -37.05 -3.06 -5.48
N MET A 24 -37.33 -4.00 -6.38
CA MET A 24 -36.35 -4.98 -6.86
C MET A 24 -35.15 -4.31 -7.54
N THR A 25 -35.39 -3.38 -8.46
CA THR A 25 -34.28 -2.67 -9.15
C THR A 25 -33.45 -1.88 -8.17
N THR A 26 -34.07 -1.26 -7.16
CA THR A 26 -33.35 -0.50 -6.13
C THR A 26 -32.43 -1.40 -5.32
N ILE A 27 -32.90 -2.58 -4.91
CA ILE A 27 -32.06 -3.55 -4.17
C ILE A 27 -30.89 -4.03 -5.04
N LEU A 28 -31.13 -4.33 -6.31
CA LEU A 28 -30.07 -4.76 -7.23
C LEU A 28 -29.02 -3.67 -7.43
N ILE A 29 -29.45 -2.43 -7.67
CA ILE A 29 -28.56 -1.28 -7.84
C ILE A 29 -27.76 -1.05 -6.56
N ALA A 30 -28.40 -1.09 -5.38
CA ALA A 30 -27.71 -0.97 -4.10
C ALA A 30 -26.64 -2.05 -3.95
N GLY A 31 -26.98 -3.33 -4.22
CA GLY A 31 -26.01 -4.43 -4.18
C GLY A 31 -24.82 -4.22 -5.11
N LEU A 32 -25.05 -3.71 -6.32
CA LEU A 32 -23.98 -3.38 -7.28
C LEU A 32 -23.05 -2.28 -6.76
N PHE A 33 -23.58 -1.23 -6.15
CA PHE A 33 -22.76 -0.16 -5.58
C PHE A 33 -21.89 -0.66 -4.43
N LEU A 34 -22.45 -1.46 -3.52
CA LEU A 34 -21.67 -2.07 -2.44
C LEU A 34 -20.54 -2.96 -2.99
N SER A 35 -20.85 -3.80 -3.98
CA SER A 35 -19.85 -4.66 -4.62
C SER A 35 -18.76 -3.86 -5.35
N SER A 36 -19.12 -2.76 -6.01
CA SER A 36 -18.17 -1.93 -6.74
C SER A 36 -17.22 -1.19 -5.79
N GLY A 37 -17.73 -0.74 -4.64
CA GLY A 37 -16.91 -0.12 -3.60
C GLY A 37 -15.84 -1.06 -3.05
N ALA A 38 -16.24 -2.30 -2.70
CA ALA A 38 -15.29 -3.31 -2.22
C ALA A 38 -14.21 -3.65 -3.25
N MET A 39 -14.59 -3.81 -4.53
CA MET A 39 -13.64 -4.10 -5.61
C MET A 39 -12.66 -2.94 -5.85
N LEU A 40 -13.12 -1.69 -5.75
CA LEU A 40 -12.26 -0.52 -5.94
C LEU A 40 -11.24 -0.38 -4.81
N GLU A 41 -11.65 -0.65 -3.56
CA GLU A 41 -10.74 -0.65 -2.40
C GLU A 41 -9.62 -1.66 -2.60
N THR A 42 -9.95 -2.91 -2.92
CA THR A 42 -8.95 -3.96 -3.16
C THR A 42 -8.00 -3.60 -4.31
N GLN A 43 -8.49 -3.00 -5.39
CA GLN A 43 -7.62 -2.54 -6.49
C GLN A 43 -6.68 -1.41 -6.05
N THR A 44 -7.17 -0.50 -5.21
CA THR A 44 -6.36 0.61 -4.70
C THR A 44 -5.28 0.11 -3.75
N GLU A 45 -5.60 -0.86 -2.89
CA GLU A 45 -4.66 -1.50 -1.97
C GLU A 45 -3.56 -2.26 -2.73
N MET A 46 -3.93 -3.15 -3.66
CA MET A 46 -2.96 -3.88 -4.50
C MET A 46 -2.06 -2.94 -5.32
N SER A 47 -2.63 -1.87 -5.88
CA SER A 47 -1.84 -0.88 -6.63
C SER A 47 -0.87 -0.12 -5.73
N THR A 48 -1.24 0.12 -4.48
CA THR A 48 -0.40 0.78 -3.47
C THR A 48 0.75 -0.14 -3.07
N GLU A 49 0.43 -1.41 -2.78
CA GLU A 49 1.40 -2.46 -2.45
C GLU A 49 2.46 -2.61 -3.56
N GLN A 50 2.03 -2.79 -4.81
CA GLN A 50 2.94 -2.94 -5.94
C GLN A 50 3.84 -1.71 -6.17
N SER A 51 3.30 -0.51 -5.92
CA SER A 51 4.08 0.72 -6.01
C SER A 51 5.13 0.80 -4.90
N LEU A 52 4.76 0.41 -3.68
CA LEU A 52 5.69 0.34 -2.54
C LEU A 52 6.77 -0.70 -2.77
N GLU A 53 6.42 -1.87 -3.30
CA GLU A 53 7.36 -2.94 -3.66
C GLU A 53 8.39 -2.42 -4.66
N THR A 54 7.94 -1.80 -5.76
CA THR A 54 8.86 -1.24 -6.77
C THR A 54 9.80 -0.17 -6.18
N ILE A 55 9.29 0.70 -5.31
CA ILE A 55 10.10 1.74 -4.64
C ILE A 55 11.09 1.10 -3.67
N GLY A 56 10.65 0.12 -2.89
CA GLY A 56 11.49 -0.60 -1.94
C GLY A 56 12.60 -1.39 -2.64
N GLU A 57 12.29 -2.11 -3.74
CA GLU A 57 13.27 -2.82 -4.55
C GLU A 57 14.33 -1.88 -5.12
N ARG A 58 13.88 -0.72 -5.62
CA ARG A 58 14.79 0.32 -6.12
C ARG A 58 15.68 0.86 -5.01
N LEU A 59 15.12 1.17 -3.84
CA LEU A 59 15.86 1.69 -2.71
C LEU A 59 16.85 0.65 -2.16
N ALA A 60 16.46 -0.61 -2.08
CA ALA A 60 17.33 -1.73 -1.73
C ALA A 60 18.53 -1.84 -2.69
N GLY A 61 18.29 -1.68 -4.00
CA GLY A 61 19.35 -1.63 -5.00
C GLY A 61 20.28 -0.42 -4.85
N GLU A 62 19.73 0.75 -4.52
CA GLU A 62 20.51 1.98 -4.27
C GLU A 62 21.38 1.84 -3.00
N ILE A 63 20.83 1.28 -1.93
CA ILE A 63 21.55 0.97 -0.67
C ILE A 63 22.68 -0.03 -0.94
N ALA A 64 22.39 -1.15 -1.62
CA ALA A 64 23.40 -2.15 -1.96
C ALA A 64 24.51 -1.61 -2.90
N HIS A 65 24.21 -0.57 -3.67
CA HIS A 65 25.21 0.12 -4.48
C HIS A 65 26.09 1.04 -3.64
N VAL A 66 25.51 1.78 -2.68
CA VAL A 66 26.24 2.62 -1.72
C VAL A 66 27.17 1.79 -0.84
N ASP A 67 26.69 0.66 -0.35
CA ASP A 67 27.46 -0.32 0.43
C ASP A 67 28.75 -0.74 -0.28
N ARG A 68 28.64 -1.20 -1.54
CA ARG A 68 29.81 -1.57 -2.35
C ARG A 68 30.74 -0.40 -2.64
N LEU A 69 30.21 0.81 -2.82
CA LEU A 69 31.02 2.01 -3.01
C LEU A 69 31.78 2.39 -1.74
N ALA A 70 31.20 2.13 -0.56
CA ALA A 70 31.82 2.37 0.72
C ALA A 70 32.95 1.37 0.99
N ASP A 71 32.77 0.09 0.64
CA ASP A 71 33.79 -0.97 0.74
C ASP A 71 35.05 -0.66 -0.11
N ASP A 72 34.90 0.07 -1.22
CA ASP A 72 36.01 0.59 -2.02
C ASP A 72 36.79 1.76 -1.36
N GLY A 73 36.40 2.19 -0.15
CA GLY A 73 37.21 3.01 0.76
C GLY A 73 36.94 4.51 0.74
N GLY A 74 35.68 4.96 0.81
CA GLY A 74 35.34 6.39 0.83
C GLY A 74 34.05 6.76 1.57
N ALA A 75 33.93 8.04 1.93
CA ALA A 75 32.67 8.62 2.39
C ALA A 75 31.72 8.71 1.19
N VAL A 76 30.62 7.94 1.22
CA VAL A 76 29.63 7.94 0.14
C VAL A 76 28.34 8.51 0.69
N ASN A 77 27.80 9.49 -0.04
CA ASN A 77 26.50 10.05 0.25
C ASN A 77 25.73 10.23 -1.06
N VAL A 78 24.58 9.57 -1.16
CA VAL A 78 23.76 9.53 -2.37
C VAL A 78 22.38 10.08 -2.04
N THR A 79 22.00 11.15 -2.72
CA THR A 79 20.64 11.68 -2.67
C THR A 79 19.83 11.09 -3.80
N THR A 80 18.72 10.43 -3.48
CA THR A 80 17.80 9.83 -4.43
C THR A 80 16.42 10.48 -4.33
N GLU A 81 15.76 10.64 -5.48
CA GLU A 81 14.41 11.21 -5.55
C GLU A 81 13.39 10.11 -5.78
N HIS A 82 12.49 9.94 -4.82
CA HIS A 82 11.37 9.02 -4.89
C HIS A 82 10.04 9.78 -4.84
N PRO A 83 8.92 9.15 -5.24
CA PRO A 83 7.59 9.75 -5.12
C PRO A 83 7.33 10.21 -3.68
N ARG A 84 6.73 11.40 -3.52
CA ARG A 84 6.34 11.87 -2.17
C ARG A 84 5.09 11.17 -1.63
N THR A 85 4.26 10.62 -2.51
CA THR A 85 2.99 10.00 -2.13
C THR A 85 2.66 8.82 -3.04
N ILE A 86 1.95 7.85 -2.49
CA ILE A 86 1.37 6.69 -3.18
C ILE A 86 -0.09 6.63 -2.77
N ALA A 87 -0.99 6.55 -3.74
CA ALA A 87 -2.45 6.62 -3.52
C ALA A 87 -2.89 7.82 -2.62
N GLY A 88 -2.17 8.94 -2.71
CA GLY A 88 -2.46 10.15 -1.93
C GLY A 88 -1.91 10.17 -0.50
N SER A 89 -1.23 9.10 -0.06
CA SER A 89 -0.61 9.00 1.27
C SER A 89 0.90 9.08 1.20
N THR A 90 1.54 9.74 2.16
CA THR A 90 2.98 9.66 2.36
C THR A 90 3.35 8.30 2.93
N TYR A 91 4.57 7.84 2.64
CA TYR A 91 5.12 6.61 3.21
C TYR A 91 6.40 6.90 4.00
N ARG A 92 6.77 5.97 4.87
CA ARG A 92 8.05 5.96 5.57
C ARG A 92 8.77 4.67 5.26
N VAL A 93 10.10 4.76 5.25
CA VAL A 93 10.99 3.62 5.11
C VAL A 93 11.76 3.47 6.41
N HIS A 94 11.82 2.25 6.91
CA HIS A 94 12.59 1.90 8.09
C HIS A 94 13.30 0.56 7.88
N PRO A 95 14.61 0.46 8.14
CA PRO A 95 15.30 -0.82 8.14
C PRO A 95 14.76 -1.72 9.25
N SER A 96 14.74 -3.03 9.01
CA SER A 96 14.32 -4.03 9.98
C SER A 96 15.15 -5.29 9.81
N GLY A 97 15.58 -5.89 10.93
CA GLY A 97 16.25 -7.19 10.94
C GLY A 97 15.28 -8.38 10.93
N ASP A 98 13.97 -8.12 10.80
CA ASP A 98 12.93 -9.15 10.75
C ASP A 98 12.04 -8.90 9.52
N CYS A 99 12.21 -9.73 8.49
CA CYS A 99 11.37 -9.70 7.29
C CYS A 99 10.08 -10.48 7.42
N GLY A 100 9.64 -10.68 8.65
CA GLY A 100 8.48 -11.49 8.96
C GLY A 100 8.74 -12.96 8.67
N SER A 101 7.70 -13.75 8.93
CA SER A 101 7.72 -15.20 8.74
C SER A 101 7.32 -15.59 7.31
N ASP A 102 7.99 -15.02 6.30
CA ASP A 102 7.87 -15.56 4.96
C ASP A 102 8.64 -16.90 4.90
N PRO A 103 7.98 -18.04 4.62
CA PRO A 103 8.63 -19.34 4.56
C PRO A 103 9.70 -19.47 3.46
N LEU A 104 9.78 -18.50 2.54
CA LEU A 104 10.81 -18.43 1.50
C LEU A 104 12.04 -17.64 1.97
N LEU A 105 11.93 -16.84 3.02
CA LEU A 105 13.02 -16.07 3.61
C LEU A 105 13.62 -16.83 4.80
N ARG A 106 14.91 -16.61 5.07
CA ARG A 106 15.56 -17.17 6.27
C ARG A 106 15.17 -16.33 7.48
N ASP A 107 15.18 -16.90 8.68
CA ASP A 107 14.79 -16.24 9.94
C ASP A 107 15.67 -15.03 10.35
N ASP A 108 16.69 -14.67 9.56
CA ASP A 108 17.64 -13.58 9.86
C ASP A 108 17.89 -12.67 8.65
N VAL A 109 16.93 -12.61 7.71
CA VAL A 109 17.03 -11.71 6.57
C VAL A 109 16.68 -10.28 7.03
N GLN A 110 17.53 -9.34 6.67
CA GLN A 110 17.27 -7.91 6.83
C GLN A 110 16.47 -7.34 5.66
N CYS A 111 15.64 -6.34 5.92
CA CYS A 111 14.78 -5.71 4.91
C CYS A 111 14.47 -4.25 5.21
N LEU A 112 13.95 -3.59 4.19
CA LEU A 112 13.25 -2.33 4.31
C LEU A 112 11.77 -2.58 4.56
N ASN A 113 11.26 -1.98 5.63
CA ASN A 113 9.83 -1.90 5.92
C ASN A 113 9.30 -0.57 5.39
N LEU A 114 8.49 -0.64 4.34
CA LEU A 114 7.82 0.50 3.75
C LEU A 114 6.37 0.54 4.23
N THR A 115 5.99 1.58 4.98
CA THR A 115 4.64 1.72 5.53
C THR A 115 4.01 3.03 5.08
N THR A 116 2.78 2.93 4.58
CA THR A 116 1.95 4.12 4.27
C THR A 116 1.22 4.62 5.51
N GLY A 117 1.25 5.94 5.74
CA GLY A 117 0.52 6.58 6.84
C GLY A 117 0.76 5.94 8.22
N SER A 118 -0.21 6.08 9.13
CA SER A 118 -0.23 5.36 10.40
C SER A 118 -1.19 4.17 10.28
N GLY A 119 -0.66 2.96 10.08
CA GLY A 119 -1.45 1.74 9.96
C GLY A 119 -2.02 1.44 8.57
N GLY A 120 -1.40 1.96 7.51
CA GLY A 120 -1.74 1.62 6.12
C GLY A 120 -1.04 0.35 5.63
N THR A 121 -1.02 0.17 4.31
CA THR A 121 -0.31 -0.91 3.62
C THR A 121 1.17 -0.91 3.98
N GLN A 122 1.69 -2.11 4.27
CA GLN A 122 3.07 -2.39 4.61
C GLN A 122 3.66 -3.36 3.60
N VAL A 123 4.88 -3.07 3.14
CA VAL A 123 5.67 -3.95 2.25
C VAL A 123 7.05 -4.13 2.84
N LEU A 124 7.53 -5.38 2.82
CA LEU A 124 8.86 -5.77 3.29
C LEU A 124 9.71 -6.12 2.07
N VAL A 125 10.83 -5.44 1.90
CA VAL A 125 11.76 -5.69 0.78
C VAL A 125 13.10 -6.18 1.33
N PRO A 126 13.53 -7.42 1.02
CA PRO A 126 14.81 -7.97 1.46
C PRO A 126 16.02 -7.15 1.01
N LEU A 127 17.02 -7.08 1.89
CA LEU A 127 18.34 -6.51 1.66
C LEU A 127 19.40 -7.63 1.60
N PRO A 128 20.60 -7.37 1.06
CA PRO A 128 21.72 -8.31 1.09
C PRO A 128 22.11 -8.69 2.54
N GLU A 129 22.60 -9.91 2.78
CA GLU A 129 22.91 -10.43 4.13
C GLU A 129 24.12 -9.75 4.81
N ASP A 130 25.07 -9.22 4.03
CA ASP A 130 26.34 -8.66 4.53
C ASP A 130 26.34 -7.12 4.62
N LEU A 131 25.18 -6.51 4.82
CA LEU A 131 25.05 -5.05 4.79
C LEU A 131 24.79 -4.50 6.20
N GLU A 132 25.69 -3.66 6.70
CA GLU A 132 25.55 -2.99 8.00
C GLU A 132 24.70 -1.72 7.86
N ILE A 133 23.49 -1.76 8.42
CA ILE A 133 22.51 -0.67 8.34
C ILE A 133 22.04 -0.26 9.73
N ASP A 134 21.91 1.06 9.93
CA ASP A 134 21.39 1.67 11.14
C ASP A 134 19.88 1.44 11.23
N TYR A 135 19.45 0.55 12.12
CA TYR A 135 18.04 0.25 12.35
C TYR A 135 17.27 1.39 13.02
N ASP A 136 17.93 2.36 13.65
CA ASP A 136 17.27 3.54 14.21
C ASP A 136 17.06 4.63 13.14
N SER A 137 17.69 4.47 11.96
CA SER A 137 17.51 5.37 10.84
C SER A 137 16.12 5.21 10.19
N SER A 138 15.60 6.31 9.65
CA SER A 138 14.33 6.29 8.92
C SER A 138 14.29 7.41 7.92
N ALA A 139 13.75 7.12 6.73
CA ALA A 139 13.56 8.10 5.68
C ALA A 139 12.07 8.38 5.45
N SER A 140 11.76 9.65 5.22
CA SER A 140 10.43 10.07 4.80
C SER A 140 10.32 10.07 3.28
N SER A 141 9.13 9.77 2.76
CA SER A 141 8.84 9.82 1.32
C SER A 141 9.30 11.12 0.65
N GLY A 142 9.84 11.01 -0.57
CA GLY A 142 10.35 12.15 -1.34
C GLY A 142 11.85 12.02 -1.58
N THR A 143 12.61 13.03 -1.17
CA THR A 143 14.06 13.02 -1.28
C THR A 143 14.61 12.20 -0.11
N ILE A 144 15.31 11.12 -0.41
CA ILE A 144 15.95 10.24 0.57
C ILE A 144 17.45 10.39 0.40
N GLU A 145 18.15 10.62 1.50
CA GLU A 145 19.61 10.66 1.56
C GLU A 145 20.12 9.34 2.15
N ILE A 146 21.01 8.69 1.40
CA ILE A 146 21.65 7.43 1.77
C ILE A 146 23.12 7.73 2.01
N GLY A 147 23.51 7.75 3.27
CA GLY A 147 24.88 8.03 3.70
C GLY A 147 25.53 6.81 4.33
N TYR A 148 26.84 6.66 4.11
CA TYR A 148 27.65 5.70 4.86
C TYR A 148 28.45 6.43 5.95
N ASP A 149 28.28 6.02 7.21
CA ASP A 149 29.00 6.55 8.36
C ASP A 149 30.27 5.73 8.63
N GLN A 150 31.42 6.27 8.23
CA GLN A 150 32.73 5.67 8.46
C GLN A 150 33.11 5.50 9.94
N SER A 151 32.42 6.17 10.86
CA SER A 151 32.71 6.12 12.30
C SER A 151 32.14 4.86 12.94
N GLU A 152 30.98 4.43 12.45
CA GLU A 152 30.19 3.31 12.97
C GLU A 152 30.09 2.13 12.00
N ASP A 153 30.65 2.26 10.78
CA ASP A 153 30.67 1.24 9.73
C ASP A 153 29.26 0.83 9.27
N GLU A 154 28.33 1.80 9.23
CA GLU A 154 26.92 1.54 8.94
C GLU A 154 26.30 2.52 7.93
N ILE A 155 25.26 2.06 7.24
CA ILE A 155 24.44 2.87 6.32
C ILE A 155 23.30 3.55 7.09
N ARG A 156 23.07 4.84 6.81
CA ARG A 156 21.97 5.63 7.37
C ARG A 156 21.04 6.17 6.30
N LEU A 157 19.75 6.15 6.62
CA LEU A 157 18.67 6.75 5.83
C LEU A 157 18.19 8.06 6.47
N GLN A 158 18.12 9.15 5.69
CA GLN A 158 17.63 10.48 6.12
C GLN A 158 16.63 11.08 5.13
#